data_AF-K4R6V2-F1
#
_entry.id   AF-K4R6V2-F1
#
_cell.length_a   1.000
_cell.length_b   1.000
_cell.length_c   1.000
_cell.angle_alpha   90.00
_cell.angle_beta   90.00
_cell.angle_gamma   90.00
#
_symmetry.space_group_name_H-M   'P 1'
#
loop_
_entity.id
_entity.type
_entity.pdbx_description
1 polymer ?
#
loop_
_entity_poly.entity_id
_entity_poly.type
_entity_poly.pdbx_seq_one_letter_code
_entity_poly.pdbx_strand_id
1 'polypeptide(L)'
;MDVLEAAEALAMRWCPSQAWGMSPFGGSTVEAVWERFDPRIFLRNAPSATKIQAAFRSSYSLPRVDAVAVGTDDADHLRELTEALTYEVDENVVREYRQLLKARQST
;
A
#
# COMPACT_ATOMS: atom_id res chain seq x y z
N MET A 1 16.01 8.63 -10.60
CA MET A 1 15.50 7.34 -10.11
C MET A 1 15.11 7.53 -8.68
N ASP A 2 13.84 7.36 -8.37
CA ASP A 2 13.39 7.44 -6.98
C ASP A 2 13.57 6.12 -6.23
N VAL A 3 13.23 6.14 -4.95
CA VAL A 3 13.33 4.97 -4.08
C VAL A 3 12.40 3.83 -4.56
N LEU A 4 11.22 4.15 -5.08
CA LEU A 4 10.24 3.16 -5.54
C LEU A 4 10.73 2.43 -6.80
N GLU A 5 11.18 3.17 -7.81
CA GLU A 5 11.79 2.66 -9.04
C GLU A 5 13.08 1.89 -8.75
N ALA A 6 13.91 2.39 -7.83
CA ALA A 6 15.14 1.71 -7.42
C ALA A 6 14.84 0.35 -6.77
N ALA A 7 13.86 0.29 -5.87
CA ALA A 7 13.43 -0.94 -5.23
C ALA A 7 12.85 -1.96 -6.25
N GLU A 8 12.05 -1.50 -7.21
CA GLU A 8 11.51 -2.36 -8.26
C GLU A 8 12.58 -2.85 -9.23
N ALA A 9 13.52 -1.99 -9.63
CA ALA A 9 14.65 -2.39 -10.45
C ALA A 9 15.54 -3.43 -9.75
N LEU A 10 15.75 -3.28 -8.44
CA LEU A 10 16.43 -4.27 -7.62
C LEU A 10 15.66 -5.59 -7.63
N ALA A 11 14.36 -5.59 -7.37
CA ALA A 11 13.54 -6.79 -7.34
C ALA A 11 13.53 -7.51 -8.71
N MET A 12 13.42 -6.77 -9.82
CA MET A 12 13.48 -7.34 -11.17
C MET A 12 14.83 -7.99 -11.48
N ARG A 13 15.94 -7.37 -11.02
CA ARG A 13 17.30 -7.86 -11.29
C ARG A 13 17.72 -9.00 -10.37
N TRP A 14 17.25 -8.98 -9.12
CA TRP A 14 17.53 -10.04 -8.14
C TRP A 14 16.61 -11.26 -8.34
N CYS A 15 15.37 -11.05 -8.79
CA CYS A 15 14.35 -12.07 -9.02
C CYS A 15 14.10 -12.96 -7.77
N PRO A 16 13.65 -12.37 -6.64
CA PRO A 16 13.33 -13.16 -5.46
C PRO A 16 12.13 -14.07 -5.73
N SER A 17 12.06 -15.19 -5.00
CA SER A 17 10.90 -16.10 -5.07
C SER A 17 9.61 -15.47 -4.56
N GLN A 18 9.72 -14.50 -3.65
CA GLN A 18 8.64 -13.62 -3.20
C GLN A 18 9.18 -12.24 -2.82
N ALA A 19 8.42 -11.19 -3.12
CA ALA A 19 8.66 -9.83 -2.62
C ALA A 19 7.72 -9.53 -1.45
N TRP A 20 8.28 -9.04 -0.35
CA TRP A 20 7.54 -8.70 0.86
C TRP A 20 7.55 -7.18 1.08
N GLY A 21 6.37 -6.60 1.20
CA GLY A 21 6.18 -5.24 1.69
C GLY A 21 6.23 -5.20 3.22
N MET A 22 6.65 -4.08 3.77
CA MET A 22 6.69 -3.85 5.22
C MET A 22 6.20 -2.46 5.58
N SER A 23 5.73 -2.31 6.81
CA SER A 23 5.30 -1.03 7.38
C SER A 23 4.22 -0.31 6.54
N PRO A 24 3.10 -0.97 6.20
CA PRO A 24 2.05 -0.36 5.36
C PRO A 24 1.41 0.89 5.98
N PHE A 25 1.57 1.09 7.29
CA PHE A 25 1.05 2.24 8.02
C PHE A 25 2.12 3.30 8.34
N GLY A 26 3.33 3.19 7.80
CA GLY A 26 4.42 4.12 8.14
C GLY A 26 4.85 4.09 9.61
N GLY A 27 4.53 3.00 10.32
CA GLY A 27 4.83 2.80 11.75
C GLY A 27 3.59 2.85 12.65
N SER A 28 2.55 3.61 12.30
CA SER A 28 1.35 3.75 13.13
C SER A 28 0.11 4.13 12.34
N THR A 29 -1.03 3.54 12.70
CA THR A 29 -2.35 3.81 12.12
C THR A 29 -2.97 5.12 12.63
N VAL A 30 -2.38 5.75 13.65
CA VAL A 30 -2.88 7.00 14.26
C VAL A 30 -2.03 8.23 13.93
N GLU A 31 -1.06 8.09 13.02
CA GLU A 31 -0.27 9.21 12.52
C GLU A 31 -1.14 10.27 11.85
N ALA A 32 -0.77 11.55 12.02
CA ALA A 32 -1.55 12.69 11.52
C ALA A 32 -1.71 12.71 9.98
N VAL A 33 -0.88 11.97 9.25
CA VAL A 33 -1.02 11.81 7.80
C VAL A 33 -2.38 11.21 7.41
N TRP A 34 -2.91 10.30 8.23
CA TRP A 34 -4.17 9.60 7.97
C TRP A 34 -5.39 10.50 8.11
N GLU A 35 -5.27 11.66 8.76
CA GLU A 35 -6.31 12.71 8.77
C GLU A 35 -6.32 13.54 7.49
N ARG A 36 -5.17 13.67 6.83
CA ARG A 36 -5.01 14.51 5.63
C ARG A 36 -5.19 13.75 4.33
N PHE A 37 -5.03 12.43 4.38
CA PHE A 37 -5.08 11.55 3.22
C PHE A 37 -6.06 10.42 3.44
N ASP A 38 -6.93 10.18 2.45
CA ASP A 38 -7.88 9.08 2.47
C ASP A 38 -7.42 7.96 1.51
N PRO A 39 -6.85 6.85 2.01
CA PRO A 39 -6.34 5.76 1.18
C PRO A 39 -7.45 4.99 0.45
N ARG A 40 -8.73 5.21 0.77
CA ARG A 40 -9.86 4.54 0.10
C ARG A 40 -9.95 4.89 -1.38
N ILE A 41 -9.32 5.98 -1.82
CA ILE A 41 -9.17 6.32 -3.24
C ILE A 41 -8.50 5.20 -4.04
N PHE A 42 -7.65 4.38 -3.41
CA PHE A 42 -6.98 3.26 -4.07
C PHE A 42 -7.83 1.99 -4.18
N LEU A 43 -9.05 1.98 -3.64
CA LEU A 43 -9.93 0.81 -3.69
C LEU A 43 -11.05 0.98 -4.70
N ARG A 44 -11.38 -0.10 -5.40
CA ARG A 44 -12.52 -0.15 -6.32
C ARG A 44 -13.83 -0.30 -5.55
N ASN A 45 -14.72 0.69 -5.65
CA ASN A 45 -16.08 0.66 -5.12
C ASN A 45 -16.19 0.20 -3.64
N ALA A 46 -15.33 0.72 -2.76
CA ALA A 46 -15.25 0.29 -1.36
C ALA A 46 -15.63 1.40 -0.35
N PRO A 47 -16.86 1.95 -0.39
CA PRO A 47 -17.27 3.04 0.50
C PRO A 47 -17.32 2.63 1.99
N SER A 48 -17.48 1.33 2.27
CA SER A 48 -17.51 0.78 3.62
C SER A 48 -16.13 0.46 4.21
N ALA A 49 -15.07 0.51 3.40
CA ALA A 49 -13.72 0.23 3.89
C ALA A 49 -13.29 1.29 4.91
N THR A 50 -12.55 0.86 5.93
CA THR A 50 -11.83 1.80 6.82
C THR A 50 -10.58 2.32 6.10
N LYS A 51 -10.00 3.42 6.60
CA LYS A 51 -8.72 3.93 6.09
C LYS A 51 -7.59 2.91 6.29
N ILE A 52 -7.62 2.16 7.39
CA ILE A 52 -6.63 1.12 7.71
C ILE A 52 -6.73 -0.01 6.70
N GLN A 53 -7.93 -0.52 6.44
CA GLN A 53 -8.16 -1.57 5.44
C GLN A 53 -7.67 -1.14 4.05
N ALA A 54 -7.97 0.10 3.66
CA ALA A 54 -7.53 0.63 2.37
C ALA A 54 -6.01 0.83 2.29
N ALA A 55 -5.36 1.35 3.33
CA ALA A 55 -3.90 1.47 3.39
C ALA A 55 -3.22 0.09 3.32
N PHE A 56 -3.71 -0.88 4.10
CA PHE A 56 -3.19 -2.23 4.06
C PHE A 56 -3.39 -2.88 2.70
N ARG A 57 -4.61 -2.84 2.14
CA ARG A 57 -4.91 -3.50 0.89
C ARG A 57 -4.15 -2.90 -0.29
N SER A 58 -4.04 -1.57 -0.35
CA SER A 58 -3.29 -0.88 -1.41
C SER A 58 -1.77 -1.11 -1.34
N SER A 59 -1.22 -1.44 -0.16
CA SER A 59 0.21 -1.72 0.00
C SER A 59 0.72 -2.92 -0.79
N TYR A 60 -0.16 -3.85 -1.20
CA TYR A 60 0.17 -4.95 -2.12
C TYR A 60 0.50 -4.46 -3.54
N SER A 61 0.12 -3.23 -3.89
CA SER A 61 0.24 -2.68 -5.26
C SER A 61 1.13 -1.43 -5.33
N LEU A 62 1.67 -0.97 -4.20
CA LEU A 62 2.42 0.29 -4.07
C LEU A 62 3.68 0.14 -3.19
N PRO A 63 4.75 -0.56 -3.65
CA PRO A 63 4.92 -1.28 -4.91
C PRO A 63 4.22 -2.64 -4.95
N ARG A 64 4.21 -3.29 -6.12
CA ARG A 64 3.65 -4.64 -6.25
C ARG A 64 4.49 -5.65 -5.45
N VAL A 65 3.86 -6.28 -4.45
CA VAL A 65 4.47 -7.28 -3.57
C VAL A 65 3.55 -8.48 -3.42
N ASP A 66 4.12 -9.64 -3.07
CA ASP A 66 3.40 -10.90 -2.91
C ASP A 66 2.78 -11.03 -1.52
N ALA A 67 3.44 -10.44 -0.51
CA ALA A 67 3.01 -10.43 0.88
C ALA A 67 3.29 -9.09 1.54
N VAL A 68 2.56 -8.79 2.61
CA VAL A 68 2.76 -7.59 3.43
C VAL A 68 2.89 -8.01 4.90
N ALA A 69 4.02 -7.66 5.51
CA ALA A 69 4.26 -7.90 6.92
C ALA A 69 3.71 -6.75 7.78
N VAL A 70 2.89 -7.10 8.77
CA VAL A 70 2.37 -6.18 9.80
C VAL A 70 2.64 -6.76 11.18
N GLY A 71 3.28 -5.97 12.04
CA GLY A 71 3.47 -6.30 13.45
C GLY A 71 2.36 -5.69 14.28
N THR A 72 1.65 -6.51 15.04
CA THR A 72 0.64 -6.09 16.01
C THR A 72 0.42 -7.18 17.05
N ASP A 73 0.04 -6.79 18.26
CA ASP A 73 -0.43 -7.66 19.34
C ASP A 73 -1.96 -7.56 19.55
N ASP A 74 -2.66 -6.81 18.68
CA ASP A 74 -4.10 -6.60 18.73
C ASP A 74 -4.83 -7.55 17.77
N ALA A 75 -5.65 -8.44 18.34
CA ALA A 75 -6.43 -9.42 17.57
C ALA A 75 -7.52 -8.77 16.71
N ASP A 76 -8.12 -7.67 17.14
CA ASP A 76 -9.14 -6.97 16.35
C ASP A 76 -8.50 -6.28 15.15
N HIS A 77 -7.29 -5.75 15.31
CA HIS A 77 -6.53 -5.22 14.19
C HIS A 77 -6.21 -6.33 13.16
N LEU A 78 -5.74 -7.50 13.60
CA LEU A 78 -5.50 -8.64 12.69
C LEU A 78 -6.76 -9.06 11.91
N ARG A 79 -7.92 -9.06 12.57
CA ARG A 79 -9.20 -9.34 11.92
C ARG A 79 -9.53 -8.28 10.87
N GLU A 80 -9.35 -7.00 11.19
CA GLU A 80 -9.55 -5.90 10.24
C GLU A 80 -8.67 -6.05 8.98
N LEU A 81 -7.39 -6.44 9.14
CA LEU A 81 -6.48 -6.69 8.01
C LEU A 81 -6.93 -7.88 7.16
N THR A 82 -7.44 -8.93 7.80
CA THR A 82 -7.95 -10.10 7.08
C THR A 82 -9.21 -9.75 6.27
N GLU A 83 -10.12 -8.98 6.85
CA GLU A 83 -11.32 -8.48 6.16
C GLU A 83 -10.95 -7.59 4.96
N ALA A 84 -9.87 -6.81 5.06
CA ALA A 84 -9.38 -5.95 3.99
C ALA A 84 -9.02 -6.70 2.69
N LEU A 85 -8.70 -8.00 2.77
CA LEU A 85 -8.35 -8.82 1.61
C LEU A 85 -9.53 -9.02 0.65
N THR A 86 -10.75 -8.78 1.12
CA THR A 86 -11.96 -8.85 0.28
C THR A 86 -12.11 -7.67 -0.68
N TYR A 87 -11.41 -6.56 -0.41
CA TYR A 87 -11.42 -5.39 -1.29
C TYR A 87 -10.49 -5.57 -2.49
N GLU A 88 -10.80 -4.87 -3.57
CA GLU A 88 -9.98 -4.84 -4.77
C GLU A 88 -9.31 -3.48 -4.91
N VAL A 89 -8.04 -3.48 -5.30
CA VAL A 89 -7.29 -2.25 -5.59
C VAL A 89 -7.70 -1.74 -6.97
N ASP A 90 -7.91 -0.43 -7.09
CA ASP A 90 -8.11 0.22 -8.38
C ASP A 90 -6.75 0.43 -9.06
N GLU A 91 -6.41 -0.46 -9.99
CA GLU A 91 -5.14 -0.42 -10.73
C GLU A 91 -4.96 0.86 -11.57
N ASN A 92 -6.05 1.49 -12.01
CA ASN A 92 -5.97 2.73 -12.77
C ASN A 92 -5.53 3.88 -11.87
N VAL A 93 -6.13 4.01 -10.68
CA VAL A 93 -5.74 5.01 -9.69
C VAL A 93 -4.30 4.80 -9.23
N VAL A 94 -3.91 3.54 -8.99
CA VAL A 94 -2.51 3.20 -8.64
C VAL A 94 -1.54 3.64 -9.75
N ARG A 95 -1.86 3.35 -11.01
CA ARG A 95 -1.02 3.74 -12.14
C ARG A 95 -0.88 5.26 -12.26
N GLU A 96 -1.98 6.00 -12.13
CA GLU A 96 -1.99 7.46 -12.18
C GLU A 96 -1.18 8.07 -11.02
N TYR A 97 -1.38 7.57 -9.80
CA TYR A 97 -0.62 8.00 -8.63
C TYR A 97 0.89 7.82 -8.85
N ARG A 98 1.31 6.68 -9.41
CA ARG A 98 2.71 6.42 -9.72
C ARG A 98 3.27 7.36 -10.80
N GLN A 99 2.47 7.72 -11.79
CA GLN A 99 2.87 8.73 -12.79
C GLN A 99 3.07 10.10 -12.14
N LEU A 100 2.19 10.50 -11.21
CA LEU A 100 2.31 11.75 -10.46
C LEU A 100 3.57 11.77 -9.57
N LEU A 101 3.90 10.66 -8.91
CA LEU A 101 5.14 10.55 -8.12
C LEU A 101 6.39 10.80 -8.97
N LYS A 102 6.46 10.20 -10.17
CA LYS A 102 7.57 10.39 -11.12
C LYS A 102 7.68 11.82 -11.61
N ALA A 103 6.54 12.43 -11.97
CA ALA A 103 6.50 13.83 -12.42
C ALA A 103 6.99 14.79 -11.33
N ARG A 104 6.58 14.56 -10.07
CA ARG A 104 6.97 15.40 -8.93
C ARG A 104 8.48 15.42 -8.68
N GLN A 105 9.19 14.36 -8.99
CA GLN A 105 10.64 14.26 -8.78
C GLN A 105 11.47 14.82 -9.94
N SER A 106 10.81 15.12 -11.06
CA SER A 106 11.43 15.73 -12.24
C SER A 106 11.38 17.27 -12.19
N THR A 107 10.84 17.83 -11.11
CA THR A 107 10.75 19.28 -10.81
C THR A 107 11.71 19.59 -9.67
#